data_AF-R3W398-F1
#
_entry.id   AF-R3W398-F1
#
_cell.length_a   1.000
_cell.length_b   1.000
_cell.length_c   1.000
_cell.angle_alpha   90.00
_cell.angle_beta   90.00
_cell.angle_gamma   90.00
#
_symmetry.space_group_name_H-M   'P 1'
#
loop_
_entity.id
_entity.type
_entity.pdbx_description
1 polymer ?
#
loop_
_entity_poly.entity_id
_entity_poly.type
_entity_poly.pdbx_seq_one_letter_code
_entity_poly.pdbx_strand_id
1 'polypeptide(L)'
;MGIFARLFKKEETHLEIPQPSSETIEKMKTEEEWKAVPAYIDANAEDYELVSLIATAIATGNQPESQFVVKKILQRNPEAALVSIIATSLAAGVNEESQFVVQKIVKK
;
A
#
# COMPACT_ATOMS: atom_id res chain seq x y z
N MET A 1 8.38 26.87 20.00
CA MET A 1 8.21 27.09 18.55
C MET A 1 9.54 26.83 17.87
N GLY A 2 9.84 25.80 17.08
CA GLY A 2 9.14 24.61 16.62
C GLY A 2 10.19 23.90 15.74
N ILE A 3 10.81 22.84 16.25
CA ILE A 3 11.90 22.09 15.59
C ILE A 3 11.50 21.54 14.20
N PHE A 4 10.19 21.42 13.95
CA PHE A 4 9.62 20.98 12.68
C PHE A 4 9.70 22.02 11.56
N ALA A 5 9.81 23.32 11.85
CA ALA A 5 9.83 24.36 10.81
C ALA A 5 11.11 24.34 9.96
N ARG A 6 12.21 23.77 10.47
CA ARG A 6 13.48 23.67 9.74
C ARG A 6 13.59 22.45 8.82
N LEU A 7 12.75 21.44 9.01
CA LEU A 7 12.79 20.20 8.22
C LEU A 7 11.97 20.28 6.92
N PHE A 8 11.11 21.30 6.77
CA PHE A 8 10.21 21.46 5.62
C PHE A 8 10.45 22.73 4.81
N LYS A 9 11.66 23.31 4.87
CA LYS A 9 12.00 24.47 4.04
C LYS A 9 12.58 24.00 2.70
N LYS A 10 11.69 23.70 1.74
CA LYS A 10 12.04 23.51 0.33
C LYS A 10 12.12 24.89 -0.33
N GLU A 11 13.25 25.23 -0.94
CA GLU A 11 13.41 26.44 -1.72
C GLU A 11 12.71 26.26 -3.08
N GLU A 12 11.82 27.19 -3.43
CA GLU A 12 11.12 27.21 -4.71
C GLU A 12 12.05 27.76 -5.78
N THR A 13 12.67 26.88 -6.56
CA THR A 13 13.18 27.25 -7.89
C THR A 13 12.02 27.15 -8.87
N HIS A 14 11.48 28.30 -9.26
CA HIS A 14 10.42 28.43 -10.25
C HIS A 14 10.92 27.95 -11.61
N LEU A 15 10.56 26.72 -11.98
CA LEU A 15 10.60 26.24 -13.36
C LEU A 15 9.16 26.22 -13.88
N GLU A 16 8.86 27.07 -14.85
CA GLU A 16 7.56 27.11 -15.53
C GLU A 16 7.31 25.78 -16.23
N ILE A 17 6.28 25.06 -15.79
CA ILE A 17 5.74 23.87 -16.46
C ILE A 17 4.46 24.32 -17.19
N PRO A 18 4.28 24.03 -18.49
CA PRO A 18 3.10 24.47 -19.23
C PRO A 18 1.84 23.84 -18.62
N GLN A 19 0.85 24.67 -18.28
CA GLN A 19 -0.43 24.17 -17.78
C GLN A 19 -1.29 23.67 -18.95
N PRO A 20 -1.73 22.40 -18.96
CA PRO A 20 -2.68 21.93 -19.96
C PRO A 20 -4.07 22.53 -19.67
N SER A 21 -4.70 23.08 -20.71
CA SER A 21 -6.05 23.64 -20.65
C SER A 21 -7.10 22.56 -20.31
N SER A 22 -8.18 22.98 -19.66
CA SER A 22 -9.28 22.11 -19.17
C SER A 22 -9.89 21.19 -20.24
N GLU A 23 -9.77 21.53 -21.52
CA GLU A 23 -10.22 20.68 -22.64
C GLU A 23 -9.37 19.40 -22.79
N THR A 24 -8.11 19.41 -22.33
CA THR A 24 -7.24 18.21 -22.31
C THR A 24 -7.67 17.25 -21.19
N ILE A 25 -8.19 17.79 -20.08
CA ILE A 25 -8.63 17.00 -18.92
C ILE A 25 -9.91 16.22 -19.26
N GLU A 26 -10.81 16.77 -20.09
CA GLU A 26 -12.04 16.07 -20.49
C GLU A 26 -11.82 15.04 -21.60
N LYS A 27 -10.83 15.21 -22.50
CA LYS A 27 -10.53 14.21 -23.53
C LYS A 27 -9.82 12.95 -23.01
N MET A 28 -9.21 12.99 -21.82
CA MET A 28 -8.62 11.82 -21.15
C MET A 28 -9.64 10.97 -20.36
N LYS A 29 -10.93 11.33 -20.36
CA LYS A 29 -11.99 10.55 -19.69
C LYS A 29 -12.50 9.36 -20.49
N THR A 30 -11.93 9.10 -21.67
CA THR A 30 -12.24 7.92 -22.51
C THR A 30 -11.02 7.00 -22.63
N GLU A 31 -10.40 6.71 -21.50
CA GLU A 31 -9.48 5.58 -21.36
C GLU A 31 -10.01 4.77 -20.18
N GLU A 32 -10.45 3.54 -20.44
CA GLU A 32 -10.89 2.58 -19.43
C GLU A 32 -9.96 2.62 -18.19
N GLU A 33 -10.51 3.09 -17.07
CA GLU A 33 -9.76 3.57 -15.93
C GLU A 33 -9.12 2.40 -15.17
N TRP A 34 -7.82 2.17 -15.38
CA TRP A 34 -7.03 1.19 -14.63
C TRP A 34 -7.08 1.49 -13.12
N LYS A 35 -7.63 0.56 -12.33
CA LYS A 35 -7.77 0.66 -10.88
C LYS A 35 -6.69 -0.12 -10.15
N ALA A 36 -6.21 0.42 -9.02
CA ALA A 36 -5.22 -0.26 -8.20
C ALA A 36 -5.81 -1.51 -7.54
N VAL A 37 -5.07 -2.63 -7.59
CA VAL A 37 -5.37 -3.83 -6.82
C VAL A 37 -4.70 -3.69 -5.46
N PRO A 38 -5.45 -3.65 -4.35
CA PRO A 38 -4.87 -3.44 -3.03
C PRO A 38 -4.09 -4.67 -2.57
N ALA A 39 -3.00 -4.45 -1.82
CA ALA A 39 -2.20 -5.54 -1.26
C ALA A 39 -2.96 -6.34 -0.19
N TYR A 40 -3.89 -5.69 0.51
CA TYR A 40 -4.69 -6.27 1.57
C TYR A 40 -6.16 -5.93 1.37
N ILE A 41 -7.02 -6.86 1.78
CA ILE A 41 -8.48 -6.71 1.77
C ILE A 41 -9.00 -7.02 3.17
N ASP A 42 -10.25 -6.68 3.44
CA ASP A 42 -10.86 -7.01 4.73
C ASP A 42 -10.85 -8.54 4.95
N ALA A 43 -10.49 -8.94 6.17
CA ALA A 43 -10.41 -10.35 6.53
C ALA A 43 -11.81 -10.95 6.73
N ASN A 44 -11.91 -12.28 6.72
CA ASN A 44 -13.14 -12.97 7.08
C ASN A 44 -13.46 -12.70 8.56
N ALA A 45 -14.74 -12.42 8.86
CA ALA A 45 -15.19 -12.16 10.22
C ALA A 45 -14.96 -13.35 11.16
N GLU A 46 -14.96 -14.57 10.62
CA GLU A 46 -14.68 -15.80 11.37
C GLU A 46 -13.26 -15.81 11.97
N ASP A 47 -12.30 -15.13 11.34
CA ASP A 47 -10.91 -15.07 11.82
C ASP A 47 -10.70 -14.01 12.91
N TYR A 48 -11.67 -13.12 13.14
CA TYR A 48 -11.47 -11.92 13.95
C TYR A 48 -11.17 -12.24 15.41
N GLU A 49 -11.88 -13.21 15.98
CA GLU A 49 -11.71 -13.60 17.38
C GLU A 49 -10.30 -14.15 17.63
N LEU A 50 -9.89 -15.14 16.83
CA LEU A 50 -8.59 -15.79 16.96
C LEU A 50 -7.45 -14.81 16.74
N VAL A 51 -7.50 -14.01 15.67
CA VAL A 51 -6.45 -13.03 15.36
C VAL A 51 -6.38 -11.95 16.44
N SER A 52 -7.53 -11.49 16.97
CA SER A 52 -7.54 -10.49 18.05
C SER A 52 -6.97 -11.04 19.34
N LEU A 53 -7.27 -12.29 19.69
CA LEU A 53 -6.72 -12.97 20.86
C LEU A 53 -5.19 -13.07 20.74
N ILE A 54 -4.69 -13.57 19.61
CA ILE A 54 -3.25 -13.72 19.37
C ILE A 54 -2.55 -12.36 19.39
N ALA A 55 -3.10 -11.37 18.67
CA ALA A 55 -2.51 -10.04 18.61
C ALA A 55 -2.46 -9.39 20.00
N THR A 56 -3.52 -9.51 20.79
CA THR A 56 -3.56 -9.00 22.16
C THR A 56 -2.55 -9.74 23.04
N ALA A 57 -2.50 -11.08 23.00
CA ALA A 57 -1.56 -11.86 23.80
C ALA A 57 -0.09 -11.50 23.51
N ILE A 58 0.26 -11.31 22.23
CA ILE A 58 1.59 -10.86 21.82
C ILE A 58 1.85 -9.43 22.29
N ALA A 59 0.89 -8.52 22.10
CA ALA A 59 1.03 -7.12 22.44
C ALA A 59 1.14 -6.88 23.96
N THR A 60 0.38 -7.63 24.77
CA THR A 60 0.43 -7.59 26.24
C THR A 60 1.80 -8.02 26.76
N GLY A 61 2.43 -9.04 26.18
CA GLY A 61 3.74 -9.50 26.61
C GLY A 61 3.81 -9.70 28.14
N ASN A 62 4.72 -8.97 28.80
CA ASN A 62 4.89 -8.99 30.26
C ASN A 62 4.13 -7.87 31.01
N GLN A 63 3.17 -7.20 30.35
CA GLN A 63 2.39 -6.09 30.91
C GLN A 63 0.92 -6.47 31.03
N PRO A 64 0.54 -7.31 32.02
CA PRO A 64 -0.81 -7.87 32.13
C PRO A 64 -1.91 -6.81 32.34
N GLU A 65 -1.55 -5.62 32.82
CA GLU A 65 -2.48 -4.51 33.06
C GLU A 65 -2.74 -3.64 31.81
N SER A 66 -2.03 -3.89 30.70
CA SER A 66 -2.19 -3.13 29.46
C SER A 66 -3.46 -3.55 28.70
N GLN A 67 -4.18 -2.58 28.13
CA GLN A 67 -5.38 -2.80 27.33
C GLN A 67 -5.11 -2.51 25.85
N PHE A 68 -5.51 -3.44 24.98
CA PHE A 68 -5.37 -3.31 23.53
C PHE A 68 -6.72 -3.39 22.84
N VAL A 69 -6.88 -2.62 21.78
CA VAL A 69 -8.09 -2.62 20.94
C VAL A 69 -7.66 -2.81 19.49
N VAL A 70 -8.08 -3.92 18.89
CA VAL A 70 -7.86 -4.20 17.47
C VAL A 70 -8.84 -3.37 16.64
N LYS A 71 -8.32 -2.41 15.87
CA LYS A 71 -9.14 -1.48 15.07
C LYS A 71 -9.54 -2.02 13.70
N LYS A 72 -8.67 -2.81 13.09
CA LYS A 72 -8.88 -3.35 11.75
C LYS A 72 -8.07 -4.64 11.57
N ILE A 73 -8.69 -5.64 10.96
CA ILE A 73 -8.05 -6.89 10.56
C ILE A 73 -8.14 -6.98 9.04
N LEU A 74 -6.99 -7.19 8.41
CA LEU A 74 -6.85 -7.28 6.97
C LEU A 74 -6.15 -8.59 6.63
N GLN A 75 -6.60 -9.23 5.56
CA GLN A 75 -5.94 -10.40 4.99
C GLN A 75 -5.22 -10.03 3.70
N ARG A 76 -4.17 -10.79 3.36
CA ARG A 76 -3.45 -10.59 2.09
C ARG A 76 -4.43 -10.83 0.94
N ASN A 77 -4.48 -9.89 0.00
CA ASN A 77 -5.30 -10.06 -1.19
C ASN A 77 -4.74 -11.22 -2.04
N PRO A 78 -5.49 -12.31 -2.26
CA PRO A 78 -5.01 -13.48 -3.00
C PRO A 78 -4.66 -13.14 -4.45
N GLU A 79 -5.40 -12.23 -5.09
CA GLU A 79 -5.11 -11.74 -6.45
C GLU A 79 -3.74 -11.04 -6.49
N ALA A 80 -3.53 -10.10 -5.57
CA ALA A 80 -2.27 -9.36 -5.50
C ALA A 80 -1.09 -10.29 -5.17
N ALA A 81 -1.28 -11.28 -4.31
CA ALA A 81 -0.25 -12.26 -3.96
C ALA A 81 0.14 -13.12 -5.18
N LEU A 82 -0.84 -13.66 -5.88
CA LEU A 82 -0.64 -14.50 -7.05
C LEU A 82 0.08 -13.74 -8.17
N VAL A 83 -0.41 -12.54 -8.52
CA VAL A 83 0.22 -11.71 -9.57
C VAL A 83 1.64 -11.32 -9.16
N SER A 84 1.86 -11.02 -7.88
CA SER A 84 3.20 -10.69 -7.38
C SER A 84 4.16 -11.86 -7.61
N ILE A 85 3.77 -13.08 -7.22
CA ILE A 85 4.59 -14.30 -7.39
C ILE A 85 4.93 -14.50 -8.86
N ILE A 86 3.92 -14.47 -9.75
CA ILE A 86 4.13 -14.65 -11.19
C ILE A 86 5.11 -13.61 -11.74
N ALA A 87 4.89 -12.33 -11.45
CA ALA A 87 5.75 -11.25 -11.93
C ALA A 87 7.19 -11.41 -11.44
N THR A 88 7.38 -11.73 -10.16
CA THR A 88 8.73 -11.95 -9.61
C THR A 88 9.40 -13.18 -10.17
N SER A 89 8.68 -14.27 -10.42
CA SER A 89 9.23 -15.49 -11.02
C SER A 89 9.69 -15.26 -12.44
N LEU A 90 8.92 -14.49 -13.23
CA LEU A 90 9.32 -14.09 -14.57
C LEU A 90 10.56 -13.18 -14.55
N ALA A 91 10.60 -12.21 -13.64
CA ALA A 91 11.74 -11.30 -13.51
C ALA A 91 13.01 -12.03 -13.06
N ALA A 92 12.89 -12.99 -12.13
CA ALA A 92 13.99 -13.83 -11.67
C ALA A 92 14.58 -14.68 -12.81
N GLY A 93 13.77 -15.11 -13.78
CA GLY A 93 14.26 -15.79 -14.97
C GLY A 93 15.10 -14.91 -15.92
N VAL A 94 15.03 -13.58 -15.77
CA VAL A 94 15.87 -12.63 -16.54
C VAL A 94 17.18 -12.34 -15.81
N ASN A 95 17.16 -12.31 -14.48
CA ASN A 95 18.33 -12.10 -13.65
C ASN A 95 18.20 -12.86 -12.32
N GLU A 96 18.87 -14.01 -12.23
CA GLU A 96 18.75 -14.98 -11.12
C GLU A 96 19.30 -14.45 -9.79
N GLU A 97 20.27 -13.53 -9.83
CA GLU A 97 20.88 -12.93 -8.64
C GLU A 97 20.11 -11.70 -8.11
N SER A 98 19.01 -11.32 -8.78
CA SER A 98 18.24 -10.13 -8.43
C SER A 98 17.03 -10.43 -7.55
N GLN A 99 16.79 -9.55 -6.58
CA GLN A 99 15.57 -9.54 -5.78
C GLN A 99 14.61 -8.49 -6.33
N PHE A 100 13.40 -8.92 -6.68
CA PHE A 100 12.36 -8.05 -7.23
C PHE A 100 11.26 -7.78 -6.20
N VAL A 101 10.80 -6.53 -6.16
CA VAL A 101 9.67 -6.10 -5.32
C VAL A 101 8.60 -5.50 -6.22
N VAL A 102 7.40 -6.09 -6.18
CA VAL A 102 6.24 -5.56 -6.91
C VAL A 102 5.66 -4.37 -6.15
N GLN A 103 5.78 -3.19 -6.74
CA GLN A 103 5.35 -1.93 -6.12
C GLN A 103 3.86 -1.63 -6.33
N LYS A 104 3.32 -1.95 -7.51
CA LYS A 104 1.94 -1.61 -7.87
C LYS A 104 1.37 -2.65 -8.83
N ILE A 105 0.14 -3.05 -8.56
CA ILE A 105 -0.67 -3.87 -9.46
C ILE A 105 -1.90 -3.04 -9.82
N VAL A 106 -2.23 -2.99 -11.10
CA VAL A 106 -3.43 -2.34 -11.62
C VAL A 106 -4.21 -3.31 -12.47
N LYS A 107 -5.54 -3.17 -12.46
CA LYS A 107 -6.45 -3.94 -13.31
C LYS A 107 -7.45 -3.02 -13.99
N LYS A 108 -7.88 -3.44 -15.17
CA LYS A 108 -8.90 -2.79 -15.98
C LYS A 108 -10.28 -3.30 -15.58
#